data_AF-A0A7S3GWU8-F1
#
_entry.id   AF-A0A7S3GWU8-F1
#
_cell.length_a   1.000
_cell.length_b   1.000
_cell.length_c   1.000
_cell.angle_alpha   90.00
_cell.angle_beta   90.00
_cell.angle_gamma   90.00
#
_symmetry.space_group_name_H-M   'P 1'
#
loop_
_entity.id
_entity.type
_entity.pdbx_description
1 polymer ?
#
loop_
_entity_poly.entity_id
_entity_poly.type
_entity_poly.pdbx_seq_one_letter_code
_entity_poly.pdbx_strand_id
1 'polypeptide(L)'
;MKPMIAVTGHISSFFELMNTSQAFIVENGVDPDEARKFVTSFYSSLAQNTERSHEPLDAMAEEAATPGGLNEQSWKHLKTTEHFDLHKKSLGAIHDRLTGKKST
;
A
#
# COMPACT_ATOMS: atom_id res chain seq x y z
N MET A 1 2.73 -15.11 -16.41
CA MET A 1 3.34 -15.65 -15.18
C MET A 1 4.48 -14.78 -14.64
N LYS A 2 5.55 -14.47 -15.39
CA LYS A 2 6.72 -13.71 -14.87
C LYS A 2 6.40 -12.34 -14.21
N PRO A 3 5.43 -11.52 -14.68
CA PRO A 3 5.09 -10.25 -14.01
C PRO A 3 4.43 -10.43 -12.64
N MET A 4 3.64 -11.48 -12.46
CA MET A 4 2.89 -11.73 -11.21
C MET A 4 3.82 -12.11 -10.04
N ILE A 5 4.95 -12.75 -10.33
CA ILE A 5 5.95 -13.11 -9.30
C ILE A 5 6.61 -11.85 -8.73
N ALA A 6 6.73 -10.76 -9.49
CA ALA A 6 7.31 -9.52 -8.98
C ALA A 6 6.51 -8.96 -7.80
N VAL A 7 5.18 -9.12 -7.82
CA VAL A 7 4.29 -8.71 -6.72
C VAL A 7 4.51 -9.57 -5.46
N THR A 8 4.84 -10.86 -5.62
CA THR A 8 5.18 -11.73 -4.47
C THR A 8 6.47 -11.28 -3.76
N GLY A 9 7.34 -10.54 -4.45
CA GLY A 9 8.51 -9.89 -3.85
C GLY A 9 8.19 -8.73 -2.90
N HIS A 10 6.93 -8.28 -2.84
CA HIS A 10 6.49 -7.16 -2.01
C HIS A 10 5.79 -7.54 -0.71
N ILE A 11 5.77 -8.83 -0.33
CA ILE A 11 5.23 -9.26 0.98
C ILE A 11 5.87 -8.47 2.12
N SER A 12 7.21 -8.38 2.15
CA SER A 12 7.92 -7.62 3.19
C SER A 12 7.63 -6.12 3.12
N SER A 13 7.52 -5.54 1.93
CA SER A 13 7.18 -4.12 1.75
C SER A 13 5.75 -3.81 2.24
N PHE A 14 4.81 -4.74 2.06
CA PHE A 14 3.47 -4.62 2.61
C PHE A 14 3.47 -4.67 4.14
N PHE A 15 4.23 -5.58 4.75
CA PHE A 15 4.37 -5.60 6.21
C PHE A 15 5.09 -4.35 6.75
N GLU A 16 6.05 -3.79 6.03
CA GLU A 16 6.70 -2.53 6.42
C GLU A 16 5.73 -1.34 6.37
N LEU A 17 4.83 -1.29 5.38
CA LEU A 17 3.76 -0.29 5.31
C LEU A 17 2.84 -0.36 6.54
N MET A 18 2.47 -1.57 6.93
CA MET A 18 1.67 -1.81 8.15
C MET A 18 2.44 -1.43 9.41
N ASN A 19 3.73 -1.81 9.50
CA ASN A 19 4.61 -1.47 10.61
C ASN A 19 4.74 0.05 10.77
N THR A 20 4.91 0.78 9.67
CA THR A 20 4.96 2.26 9.66
C THR A 20 3.66 2.86 10.20
N SER A 21 2.51 2.31 9.78
CA SER A 21 1.20 2.75 10.28
C SER A 21 1.02 2.47 11.78
N GLN A 22 1.45 1.29 12.23
CA GLN A 22 1.40 0.89 13.64
C GLN A 22 2.31 1.80 14.49
N ALA A 23 3.56 1.99 14.07
CA ALA A 23 4.52 2.84 14.77
C ALA A 23 3.98 4.26 14.93
N PHE A 24 3.42 4.85 13.86
CA PHE A 24 2.84 6.18 13.92
C PHE A 24 1.73 6.31 14.98
N ILE A 25 0.77 5.37 15.03
CA ILE A 25 -0.31 5.47 16.02
C ILE A 25 0.16 5.16 17.45
N VAL A 26 1.19 4.31 17.62
CA VAL A 26 1.85 4.07 18.91
C VAL A 26 2.56 5.33 19.40
N GLU A 27 3.30 6.01 18.53
CA GLU A 27 3.93 7.31 18.83
C GLU A 27 2.92 8.38 19.24
N ASN A 28 1.67 8.23 18.82
CA ASN A 28 0.55 9.11 19.16
C ASN A 28 -0.33 8.56 20.31
N GLY A 29 0.19 7.63 21.11
CA GLY A 29 -0.38 7.23 22.40
C GLY A 29 -1.34 6.05 22.36
N VAL A 30 -1.46 5.33 21.23
CA VAL A 30 -2.21 4.06 21.18
C VAL A 30 -1.35 2.94 21.75
N ASP A 31 -1.95 2.06 22.55
CA ASP A 31 -1.27 0.87 23.07
C ASP A 31 -0.71 -0.01 21.93
N PRO A 32 0.51 -0.57 22.04
CA PRO A 32 1.11 -1.37 20.98
C PRO A 32 0.29 -2.58 20.50
N ASP A 33 -0.38 -3.28 21.40
CA ASP A 33 -1.18 -4.46 21.05
C ASP A 33 -2.50 -4.04 20.38
N GLU A 34 -3.12 -2.96 20.88
CA GLU A 34 -4.30 -2.36 20.24
C GLU A 34 -3.98 -1.81 18.85
N ALA A 35 -2.86 -1.10 18.71
CA ALA A 35 -2.38 -0.55 17.44
C ALA A 35 -2.15 -1.66 16.40
N ARG A 36 -1.44 -2.72 16.80
CA ARG A 36 -1.19 -3.89 15.94
C ARG A 36 -2.50 -4.53 15.50
N LYS A 37 -3.43 -4.76 16.44
CA LYS A 37 -4.73 -5.38 16.15
C LYS A 37 -5.55 -4.52 15.18
N PHE A 38 -5.60 -3.21 15.41
CA PHE A 38 -6.34 -2.28 14.57
C PHE A 38 -5.78 -2.24 13.15
N VAL A 39 -4.47 -1.99 12.99
CA VAL A 39 -3.83 -1.88 11.66
C VAL A 39 -3.99 -3.18 10.87
N THR A 40 -3.71 -4.33 11.49
CA THR A 40 -3.83 -5.63 10.80
C THR A 40 -5.25 -5.92 10.34
N SER A 41 -6.25 -5.67 11.19
CA SER A 41 -7.66 -5.89 10.86
C SER A 41 -8.15 -4.92 9.77
N PHE A 42 -7.74 -3.65 9.85
CA PHE A 42 -8.12 -2.61 8.89
C PHE A 42 -7.59 -2.91 7.49
N TYR A 43 -6.28 -3.13 7.34
CA TYR A 43 -5.67 -3.44 6.04
C TYR A 43 -6.20 -4.76 5.46
N SER A 44 -6.43 -5.79 6.29
CA SER A 44 -7.04 -7.05 5.84
C SER A 44 -8.46 -6.84 5.30
N SER A 45 -9.26 -6.01 5.97
CA SER A 45 -10.62 -5.69 5.52
C SER A 45 -10.64 -4.96 4.18
N LEU A 46 -9.71 -4.01 3.98
CA LEU A 46 -9.57 -3.32 2.69
C LEU A 46 -9.18 -4.28 1.57
N ALA A 47 -8.16 -5.14 1.79
CA ALA A 47 -7.76 -6.13 0.80
C ALA A 47 -8.91 -7.08 0.44
N GLN A 48 -9.62 -7.61 1.43
CA GLN A 48 -10.81 -8.45 1.20
C GLN A 48 -11.91 -7.72 0.43
N ASN A 49 -12.08 -6.41 0.65
CA ASN A 49 -13.07 -5.63 -0.10
C ASN A 49 -12.70 -5.54 -1.58
N THR A 50 -11.41 -5.37 -1.90
CA THR A 50 -10.94 -5.35 -3.30
C THR A 50 -11.15 -6.68 -4.03
N GLU A 51 -11.15 -7.81 -3.31
CA GLU A 51 -11.45 -9.12 -3.91
C GLU A 51 -12.95 -9.32 -4.19
N ARG A 52 -13.82 -8.60 -3.48
CA ARG A 52 -15.28 -8.71 -3.60
C ARG A 52 -15.87 -7.69 -4.57
N SER A 53 -15.23 -6.53 -4.71
CA SER A 53 -15.65 -5.51 -5.66
C SER A 53 -15.32 -5.92 -7.10
N HIS A 54 -16.12 -5.45 -8.05
CA HIS A 54 -15.85 -5.56 -9.48
C HIS A 54 -15.35 -4.22 -10.07
N GLU A 55 -15.23 -3.19 -9.24
CA GLU A 55 -14.74 -1.88 -9.66
C GLU A 55 -13.23 -1.91 -9.88
N PRO A 56 -12.74 -1.14 -10.87
CA PRO A 56 -11.31 -0.86 -11.01
C PRO A 56 -10.72 -0.25 -9.72
N LEU A 57 -9.50 -0.64 -9.35
CA LEU A 57 -8.83 -0.16 -8.12
C LEU A 57 -8.62 1.36 -8.08
N ASP A 58 -8.44 2.00 -9.24
CA ASP A 58 -8.34 3.46 -9.35
C ASP A 58 -9.69 4.13 -9.07
N ALA A 59 -10.80 3.58 -9.58
CA ALA A 59 -12.15 4.03 -9.23
C ALA A 59 -12.41 3.88 -7.72
N MET A 60 -12.06 2.75 -7.11
CA MET A 60 -12.19 2.55 -5.65
C MET A 60 -11.39 3.60 -4.85
N ALA A 61 -10.21 3.99 -5.32
CA ALA A 61 -9.40 5.03 -4.69
C ALA A 61 -10.03 6.43 -4.82
N GLU A 62 -10.60 6.74 -5.99
CA GLU A 62 -11.32 7.99 -6.23
C GLU A 62 -12.58 8.10 -5.38
N GLU A 63 -13.37 7.03 -5.30
CA GLU A 63 -14.58 6.97 -4.47
C GLU A 63 -14.28 7.11 -2.97
N ALA A 64 -13.18 6.51 -2.50
CA ALA A 64 -12.74 6.64 -1.12
C ALA A 64 -12.28 8.08 -0.77
N ALA A 65 -11.84 8.86 -1.76
CA ALA A 65 -11.33 10.22 -1.62
C ALA A 65 -12.47 11.26 -1.68
N THR A 66 -13.38 11.23 -0.70
CA THR A 66 -14.51 12.16 -0.64
C THR A 66 -14.05 13.63 -0.58
N PRO A 67 -14.67 14.55 -1.36
CA PRO A 67 -14.22 15.95 -1.44
C PRO A 67 -14.15 16.64 -0.06
N GLY A 68 -12.97 17.19 0.27
CA GLY A 68 -12.67 17.83 1.56
C GLY A 68 -12.37 16.85 2.71
N GLY A 69 -12.54 15.56 2.51
CA GLY A 69 -12.37 14.51 3.53
C GLY A 69 -10.91 14.15 3.81
N LEU A 70 -10.68 13.43 4.91
CA LEU A 70 -9.35 13.00 5.36
C LEU A 70 -8.65 12.11 4.31
N ASN A 71 -9.40 11.23 3.64
CA ASN A 71 -8.87 10.36 2.60
C ASN A 71 -8.41 11.14 1.36
N GLU A 72 -9.15 12.18 0.97
CA GLU A 72 -8.75 13.03 -0.15
C GLU A 72 -7.46 13.80 0.19
N GLN A 73 -7.36 14.35 1.40
CA GLN A 73 -6.19 15.09 1.85
C GLN A 73 -4.93 14.21 1.87
N SER A 74 -5.01 13.02 2.46
CA SER A 74 -3.88 12.08 2.50
C SER A 74 -3.49 11.58 1.11
N TRP A 75 -4.48 11.25 0.27
CA TRP A 75 -4.25 10.79 -1.09
C TRP A 75 -3.60 11.86 -1.97
N LYS A 76 -4.10 13.11 -1.93
CA LYS A 76 -3.49 14.24 -2.65
C LYS A 76 -2.07 14.50 -2.18
N HIS A 77 -1.82 14.49 -0.87
CA HIS A 77 -0.47 14.66 -0.34
C HIS A 77 0.48 13.61 -0.91
N LEU A 78 0.15 12.32 -0.79
CA LEU A 78 1.02 11.24 -1.31
C LEU A 78 1.21 11.33 -2.83
N LYS A 79 0.18 11.70 -3.60
CA LYS A 79 0.28 11.90 -5.05
C LYS A 79 1.22 13.03 -5.46
N THR A 80 1.44 14.03 -4.61
CA THR A 80 2.39 15.13 -4.89
C THR A 80 3.84 14.76 -4.56
N THR A 81 4.08 13.58 -4.00
CA THR A 81 5.41 13.06 -3.65
C THR A 81 5.82 11.92 -4.59
N GLU A 82 7.06 11.44 -4.45
CA GLU A 82 7.55 10.25 -5.18
C GLU A 82 7.02 8.92 -4.61
N HIS A 83 6.10 8.92 -3.64
CA HIS A 83 5.66 7.70 -2.92
C HIS A 83 5.25 6.54 -3.86
N PHE A 84 4.31 6.80 -4.79
CA PHE A 84 3.84 5.77 -5.71
C PHE A 84 4.86 5.44 -6.81
N ASP A 85 5.68 6.41 -7.21
CA ASP A 85 6.74 6.20 -8.20
C ASP A 85 7.86 5.30 -7.65
N LEU A 86 8.25 5.49 -6.39
CA LEU A 86 9.22 4.62 -5.71
C LEU A 86 8.69 3.20 -5.54
N HIS A 87 7.40 3.04 -5.22
CA HIS A 87 6.76 1.73 -5.18
C HIS A 87 6.82 1.04 -6.56
N LYS A 88 6.48 1.76 -7.64
CA LYS A 88 6.58 1.25 -9.01
C LYS A 88 8.02 0.91 -9.40
N LYS A 89 9.00 1.75 -9.06
CA LYS A 89 10.43 1.48 -9.28
C LYS A 89 10.88 0.21 -8.56
N SER A 90 10.41 -0.02 -7.34
CA SER A 90 10.69 -1.25 -6.57
C SER A 90 10.15 -2.50 -7.26
N LEU A 91 8.90 -2.49 -7.76
CA LEU A 91 8.35 -3.58 -8.57
C LEU A 91 9.18 -3.82 -9.85
N GLY A 92 9.58 -2.74 -10.51
CA GLY A 92 10.43 -2.78 -11.72
C GLY A 92 11.75 -3.48 -11.46
N ALA A 93 12.44 -3.15 -10.36
CA ALA A 93 13.72 -3.78 -10.00
C ALA A 93 13.58 -5.30 -9.76
N ILE A 94 12.52 -5.75 -9.09
CA ILE A 94 12.25 -7.18 -8.90
C ILE A 94 11.93 -7.84 -10.24
N HIS A 95 11.11 -7.21 -11.08
CA HIS A 95 10.78 -7.72 -12.40
C HIS A 95 12.02 -7.86 -13.30
N ASP A 96 12.91 -6.86 -13.32
CA ASP A 96 14.14 -6.89 -14.10
C ASP A 96 15.07 -8.01 -13.64
N ARG A 97 15.23 -8.19 -12.32
CA ARG A 97 15.93 -9.34 -11.74
C ARG A 97 15.36 -10.68 -12.20
N LEU A 98 14.03 -10.83 -12.16
CA LEU A 98 13.36 -12.09 -12.53
C LEU A 98 13.38 -12.35 -14.05
N THR A 99 13.55 -11.31 -14.86
CA THR A 99 13.59 -11.42 -16.33
C THR A 99 14.99 -11.38 -16.92
N GLY A 100 16.02 -11.12 -16.10
CA GLY A 100 17.42 -11.04 -16.54
C GLY A 100 17.75 -9.75 -17.30
N LYS A 101 16.89 -8.72 -17.24
CA LYS A 101 17.20 -7.39 -17.75
C LYS A 101 18.20 -6.74 -16.78
N LYS A 102 19.38 -6.35 -17.28
CA LYS A 102 20.32 -5.57 -16.47
C LYS A 102 19.70 -4.18 -16.25
N SER A 103 19.50 -3.79 -14.99
CA SER A 103 19.22 -2.40 -14.65
C SER A 103 20.38 -1.54 -15.16
N THR A 104 20.12 -0.71 -16.17
CA THR A 104 21.05 0.31 -16.66
C THR A 104 21.11 1.49 -15.72
#